data_AF-A0A7C2EPI4-F1
#
_entry.id   AF-A0A7C2EPI4-F1
#
_cell.length_a   1.000
_cell.length_b   1.000
_cell.length_c   1.000
_cell.angle_alpha   90.00
_cell.angle_beta   90.00
_cell.angle_gamma   90.00
#
_symmetry.space_group_name_H-M   'P 1'
#
loop_
_entity.id
_entity.type
_entity.pdbx_description
1 polymer ?
#
loop_
_entity_poly.entity_id
_entity_poly.type
_entity_poly.pdbx_seq_one_letter_code
_entity_poly.pdbx_strand_id
1 'polypeptide(L)'
;MKLVWALWAALAAVAAAEETVETRHLTLRYAAEAVQVQAGAAVRLALVVELKPRMHVYAPEVEGSYIPVYWKMNESPLWRAGEVAWPPSRKLYLAAIEETVPVYEGSFRLERRLEFSPAASGEVTVEGSFRYQACDDKMCYRPETVPMRWSFRIGPTARPGS
;
A
#
# COMPACT_ATOMS: atom_id res chain seq x y z
N MET A 1 -57.28 -1.22 3.83
CA MET A 1 -55.98 -0.53 3.65
C MET A 1 -54.85 -1.44 4.12
N LYS A 2 -54.00 -1.94 3.22
CA LYS A 2 -52.82 -2.74 3.57
C LYS A 2 -51.61 -1.79 3.61
N LEU A 3 -51.02 -1.57 4.79
CA LEU A 3 -49.74 -0.87 4.88
C LEU A 3 -48.62 -1.85 4.53
N VAL A 4 -47.89 -1.55 3.46
CA VAL A 4 -46.67 -2.27 3.06
C VAL A 4 -45.50 -1.56 3.74
N TRP A 5 -44.79 -2.27 4.61
CA TRP A 5 -43.58 -1.79 5.27
C TRP A 5 -42.40 -2.21 4.40
N ALA A 6 -41.83 -1.26 3.65
CA ALA A 6 -40.60 -1.50 2.92
C ALA A 6 -39.43 -1.50 3.93
N LEU A 7 -38.88 -2.68 4.23
CA LEU A 7 -37.57 -2.78 4.88
C LEU A 7 -36.51 -2.33 3.88
N TRP A 8 -35.91 -1.16 4.12
CA TRP A 8 -34.67 -0.78 3.47
C TRP A 8 -33.53 -1.48 4.19
N ALA A 9 -32.95 -2.51 3.57
CA ALA A 9 -31.69 -3.07 4.01
C ALA A 9 -30.59 -2.04 3.71
N ALA A 10 -30.05 -1.38 4.75
CA ALA A 10 -28.87 -0.55 4.61
C ALA A 10 -27.67 -1.47 4.31
N LEU A 11 -27.09 -1.36 3.10
CA LEU A 11 -25.75 -1.85 2.85
C LEU A 11 -24.78 -1.02 3.69
N ALA A 12 -24.39 -1.53 4.86
CA ALA A 12 -23.25 -1.01 5.57
C ALA A 12 -22.00 -1.40 4.77
N ALA A 13 -21.40 -0.44 4.06
CA ALA A 13 -20.05 -0.59 3.56
C ALA A 13 -19.14 -0.77 4.79
N VAL A 14 -18.60 -1.97 4.96
CA VAL A 14 -17.57 -2.21 5.98
C VAL A 14 -16.32 -1.53 5.46
N ALA A 15 -16.09 -0.29 5.89
CA ALA A 15 -14.86 0.43 5.59
C ALA A 15 -13.69 -0.42 6.10
N ALA A 16 -12.79 -0.80 5.20
CA ALA A 16 -11.51 -1.37 5.59
C ALA A 16 -10.79 -0.37 6.51
N ALA A 17 -10.26 -0.86 7.63
CA ALA A 17 -9.50 -0.01 8.54
C ALA A 17 -8.27 0.53 7.80
N GLU A 18 -8.16 1.87 7.74
CA GLU A 18 -6.94 2.54 7.34
C GLU A 18 -6.01 2.60 8.55
N GLU A 19 -4.78 2.12 8.38
CA GLU A 19 -3.73 2.28 9.39
C GLU A 19 -2.83 3.46 9.03
N THR A 20 -2.35 4.16 10.04
CA THR A 20 -1.42 5.29 9.89
C THR A 20 -0.16 5.03 10.70
N VAL A 21 1.00 5.23 10.08
CA VAL A 21 2.30 5.15 10.74
C VAL A 21 3.05 6.44 10.51
N GLU A 22 3.43 7.11 11.59
CA GLU A 22 4.21 8.35 11.59
C GLU A 22 5.68 8.03 11.83
N THR A 23 6.57 8.52 10.96
CA THR A 23 8.03 8.48 11.16
C THR A 23 8.58 9.90 11.28
N ARG A 24 9.91 10.01 11.44
CA ARG A 24 10.59 11.32 11.43
C ARG A 24 10.56 11.99 10.06
N HIS A 25 10.44 11.21 8.98
CA HIS A 25 10.64 11.68 7.61
C HIS A 25 9.36 11.67 6.78
N LEU A 26 8.38 10.84 7.12
CA LEU A 26 7.14 10.69 6.37
C LEU A 26 6.00 10.14 7.24
N THR A 27 4.78 10.25 6.73
CA THR A 27 3.58 9.56 7.20
C THR A 27 3.20 8.51 6.16
N LEU A 28 2.92 7.29 6.60
CA LEU A 28 2.29 6.26 5.77
C LEU A 28 0.83 6.10 6.19
N ARG A 29 -0.07 6.07 5.21
CA ARG A 29 -1.46 5.63 5.40
C ARG A 29 -1.72 4.47 4.47
N TYR A 30 -2.21 3.35 4.98
CA TYR A 30 -2.46 2.18 4.14
C TYR A 30 -3.75 1.49 4.49
N ALA A 31 -4.38 0.94 3.46
CA ALA A 31 -5.65 0.26 3.57
C ALA A 31 -5.76 -0.81 2.47
N ALA A 32 -6.69 -1.74 2.66
CA ALA A 32 -7.20 -2.59 1.59
C ALA A 32 -8.54 -2.04 1.10
N GLU A 33 -8.94 -2.31 -0.14
CA GLU A 33 -10.27 -1.88 -0.61
C GLU A 33 -11.41 -2.63 0.11
N ALA A 34 -11.13 -3.85 0.58
CA ALA A 34 -12.04 -4.69 1.36
C ALA A 34 -11.25 -5.61 2.29
N VAL A 35 -11.72 -5.81 3.52
CA VAL A 35 -11.13 -6.75 4.49
C VAL A 35 -11.95 -8.04 4.64
N GLN A 36 -13.13 -8.11 4.03
CA GLN A 36 -13.94 -9.32 3.91
C GLN A 36 -13.96 -9.73 2.44
N VAL A 37 -13.34 -10.87 2.14
CA VAL A 37 -13.17 -11.36 0.76
C VAL A 37 -13.58 -12.84 0.68
N GLN A 38 -13.81 -13.36 -0.52
CA GLN A 38 -14.02 -14.80 -0.72
C GLN A 38 -12.68 -15.45 -1.09
N ALA A 39 -12.56 -16.75 -0.84
CA ALA A 39 -11.42 -17.52 -1.33
C ALA A 39 -11.29 -17.39 -2.87
N GLY A 40 -10.07 -17.22 -3.37
CA GLY A 40 -9.81 -16.98 -4.80
C GLY A 40 -10.05 -15.54 -5.28
N ALA A 41 -10.56 -14.65 -4.43
CA ALA A 41 -10.78 -13.25 -4.80
C ALA A 41 -9.46 -12.48 -4.87
N ALA A 42 -9.50 -11.32 -5.53
CA ALA A 42 -8.42 -10.35 -5.47
C ALA A 42 -8.91 -9.05 -4.82
N VAL A 43 -7.99 -8.37 -4.16
CA VAL A 43 -8.23 -7.11 -3.48
C VAL A 43 -7.16 -6.09 -3.87
N ARG A 44 -7.50 -4.81 -3.98
CA ARG A 44 -6.52 -3.73 -4.12
C ARG A 44 -6.00 -3.29 -2.75
N LEU A 45 -4.69 -3.16 -2.63
CA LEU A 45 -4.03 -2.47 -1.52
C LEU A 45 -3.64 -1.07 -1.96
N ALA A 46 -3.82 -0.12 -1.04
CA ALA A 46 -3.44 1.26 -1.23
C ALA A 46 -2.44 1.68 -0.15
N LEU A 47 -1.43 2.44 -0.56
CA LEU A 47 -0.46 3.05 0.32
C LEU A 47 -0.27 4.51 -0.11
N VAL A 48 -0.62 5.43 0.77
CA VAL A 48 -0.33 6.86 0.63
C VAL A 48 0.90 7.18 1.46
N VAL A 49 1.88 7.79 0.81
CA VAL A 49 3.11 8.25 1.44
C VAL A 49 3.09 9.78 1.42
N GLU A 50 3.27 10.39 2.58
CA GLU A 50 3.33 11.85 2.73
C GLU A 50 4.66 12.21 3.40
N LEU A 51 5.58 12.78 2.62
CA LEU A 51 6.88 13.24 3.11
C LEU A 51 6.73 14.51 3.94
N LYS A 52 7.51 14.61 5.02
CA LYS A 52 7.61 15.85 5.80
C LYS A 52 8.27 16.95 4.96
N PRO A 53 8.12 18.24 5.32
CA PRO A 53 8.65 19.35 4.54
C PRO A 53 10.16 19.23 4.28
N ARG A 54 10.58 19.56 3.05
CA ARG A 54 11.98 19.46 2.55
C ARG A 54 12.57 18.06 2.54
N MET A 55 11.73 17.02 2.65
CA MET A 55 12.17 15.64 2.46
C MET A 55 11.86 15.19 1.03
N HIS A 56 12.78 14.40 0.47
CA HIS A 56 12.60 13.64 -0.75
C HIS A 56 13.06 12.20 -0.56
N VAL A 57 12.55 11.30 -1.41
CA VAL A 57 12.99 9.90 -1.50
C VAL A 57 13.24 9.56 -2.96
N TYR A 58 14.21 8.68 -3.22
CA TYR A 58 14.51 8.25 -4.59
C TYR A 58 13.40 7.35 -5.14
N ALA A 59 13.02 7.59 -6.39
CA ALA A 59 12.04 6.81 -7.13
C ALA A 59 12.62 5.42 -7.53
N PRO A 60 11.80 4.40 -7.79
CA PRO A 60 12.27 3.04 -8.09
C PRO A 60 13.15 2.94 -9.34
N GLU A 61 13.02 3.87 -10.29
CA GLU A 61 13.80 3.95 -11.53
C GLU A 61 15.14 4.69 -11.39
N VAL A 62 15.52 5.10 -10.18
CA VAL A 62 16.83 5.74 -9.95
C VAL A 62 17.97 4.78 -10.32
N GLU A 63 18.97 5.30 -11.05
CA GLU A 63 20.17 4.55 -11.43
C GLU A 63 21.35 4.91 -10.53
N GLY A 64 22.29 4.00 -10.36
CA GLY A 64 23.50 4.22 -9.53
C GLY A 64 23.42 3.57 -8.16
N SER A 65 24.08 4.15 -7.17
CA SER A 65 24.23 3.60 -5.80
C SER A 65 23.18 4.09 -4.81
N TYR A 66 22.08 4.68 -5.29
CA TYR A 66 21.00 5.21 -4.46
C TYR A 66 20.10 4.11 -3.89
N ILE A 67 19.40 4.42 -2.79
CA ILE A 67 18.46 3.50 -2.15
C ILE A 67 17.04 3.98 -2.45
N PRO A 68 16.35 3.38 -3.44
CA PRO A 68 14.99 3.76 -3.78
C PRO A 68 13.98 3.33 -2.73
N VAL A 69 12.79 3.92 -2.82
CA VAL A 69 11.62 3.38 -2.14
C VAL A 69 11.29 1.98 -2.62
N TYR A 70 10.91 1.12 -1.68
CA TYR A 70 10.55 -0.26 -1.97
C TYR A 70 9.39 -0.72 -1.10
N TRP A 71 8.31 -1.16 -1.74
CA TRP A 71 7.17 -1.78 -1.06
C TRP A 71 7.22 -3.29 -1.25
N LYS A 72 7.77 -3.98 -0.25
CA LYS A 72 7.88 -5.45 -0.23
C LYS A 72 6.68 -6.06 0.46
N MET A 73 6.23 -7.21 -0.01
CA MET A 73 5.32 -8.05 0.76
C MET A 73 5.87 -9.46 0.89
N ASN A 74 5.53 -10.11 1.99
CA ASN A 74 6.06 -11.43 2.33
C ASN A 74 5.65 -12.48 1.28
N GLU A 75 6.27 -13.65 1.27
CA GLU A 75 5.80 -14.73 0.40
C GLU A 75 4.80 -15.59 1.16
N SER A 76 3.77 -16.08 0.47
CA SER A 76 2.75 -16.94 1.07
C SER A 76 2.13 -17.88 0.04
N PRO A 77 1.77 -19.12 0.41
CA PRO A 77 0.94 -19.97 -0.44
C PRO A 77 -0.53 -19.51 -0.47
N LEU A 78 -0.95 -18.63 0.46
CA LEU A 78 -2.34 -18.20 0.60
C LEU A 78 -2.67 -16.94 -0.22
N TRP A 79 -1.67 -16.22 -0.69
CA TRP A 79 -1.88 -15.02 -1.48
C TRP A 79 -0.68 -14.69 -2.36
N ARG A 80 -0.90 -13.92 -3.43
CA ARG A 80 0.13 -13.42 -4.33
C ARG A 80 0.06 -11.91 -4.45
N ALA A 81 1.22 -11.28 -4.29
CA ALA A 81 1.44 -9.87 -4.57
C ALA A 81 1.54 -9.63 -6.08
N GLY A 82 0.76 -8.71 -6.62
CA GLY A 82 1.02 -8.12 -7.93
C GLY A 82 2.12 -7.06 -7.87
N GLU A 83 2.47 -6.53 -9.03
CA GLU A 83 3.39 -5.40 -9.17
C GLU A 83 2.82 -4.13 -8.52
N VAL A 84 3.72 -3.23 -8.13
CA VAL A 84 3.36 -1.91 -7.59
C VAL A 84 3.13 -0.96 -8.76
N ALA A 85 1.96 -0.33 -8.77
CA ALA A 85 1.66 0.78 -9.65
C ALA A 85 2.30 2.05 -9.07
N TRP A 86 3.44 2.43 -9.66
CA TRP A 86 4.18 3.64 -9.29
C TRP A 86 3.63 4.87 -10.04
N PRO A 87 3.40 6.00 -9.36
CA PRO A 87 3.06 7.25 -10.02
C PRO A 87 4.29 7.81 -10.75
N PRO A 88 4.12 8.76 -11.68
CA PRO A 88 5.26 9.45 -12.29
C PRO A 88 6.12 10.15 -11.24
N SER A 89 7.44 9.95 -11.32
CA SER A 89 8.41 10.67 -10.48
C SER A 89 8.76 12.04 -11.04
N ARG A 90 9.41 12.87 -10.20
CA ARG A 90 9.97 14.16 -10.61
C ARG A 90 11.48 14.07 -10.71
N LYS A 91 12.07 14.70 -11.72
CA LYS A 91 13.52 14.90 -11.78
C LYS A 91 13.94 16.07 -10.89
N LEU A 92 14.83 15.81 -9.93
CA LEU A 92 15.41 16.81 -9.04
C LEU A 92 16.91 16.93 -9.32
N TYR A 93 17.39 18.16 -9.49
CA TYR A 93 18.81 18.44 -9.58
C TYR A 93 19.39 18.59 -8.17
N LEU A 94 20.31 17.70 -7.82
CA LEU A 94 20.99 17.69 -6.53
C LEU A 94 22.34 18.41 -6.65
N ALA A 95 22.36 19.69 -6.29
CA ALA A 95 23.56 20.52 -6.42
C ALA A 95 24.78 19.98 -5.65
N ALA A 96 24.57 19.26 -4.54
CA ALA A 96 25.64 18.68 -3.72
C ALA A 96 26.47 17.63 -4.47
N ILE A 97 25.89 16.99 -5.49
CA ILE A 97 26.51 15.91 -6.27
C ILE A 97 26.46 16.19 -7.78
N GLU A 98 25.93 17.35 -8.17
CA GLU A 98 25.77 17.80 -9.56
C GLU A 98 24.99 16.84 -10.48
N GLU A 99 24.11 16.00 -9.93
CA GLU A 99 23.33 15.01 -10.67
C GLU A 99 21.83 15.36 -10.73
N THR A 100 21.14 14.85 -11.76
CA THR A 100 19.68 14.90 -11.85
C THR A 100 19.10 13.52 -11.67
N VAL A 101 18.30 13.34 -10.62
CA VAL A 101 17.80 12.03 -10.20
C VAL A 101 16.26 12.05 -10.10
N PRO A 102 15.59 10.91 -10.39
CA PRO A 102 14.16 10.78 -10.17
C PRO A 102 13.84 10.60 -8.67
N VAL A 103 12.94 11.45 -8.16
CA VAL A 103 12.55 11.49 -6.75
C VAL A 103 11.03 11.65 -6.60
N TYR A 104 10.55 11.35 -5.40
CA TYR A 104 9.24 11.77 -4.92
C TYR A 104 9.39 12.81 -3.81
N GLU A 105 8.51 13.81 -3.87
CA GLU A 105 8.37 14.91 -2.90
C GLU A 105 6.89 15.10 -2.55
N GLY A 106 6.59 15.71 -1.40
CA GLY A 106 5.21 15.95 -0.99
C GLY A 106 4.47 14.64 -0.69
N SER A 107 3.38 14.37 -1.42
CA SER A 107 2.62 13.13 -1.24
C SER A 107 2.48 12.37 -2.56
N PHE A 108 2.57 11.05 -2.47
CA PHE A 108 2.35 10.15 -3.60
C PHE A 108 1.59 8.89 -3.13
N ARG A 109 0.89 8.26 -4.07
CA ARG A 109 0.06 7.08 -3.80
C ARG A 109 0.56 5.90 -4.61
N LEU A 110 0.68 4.77 -3.93
CA LEU A 110 1.02 3.47 -4.49
C LEU A 110 -0.19 2.56 -4.41
N GLU A 111 -0.36 1.72 -5.41
CA GLU A 111 -1.39 0.69 -5.43
C GLU A 111 -0.80 -0.63 -5.91
N ARG A 112 -1.38 -1.73 -5.44
CA ARG A 112 -1.08 -3.07 -5.97
C ARG A 112 -2.23 -4.01 -5.76
N ARG A 113 -2.28 -5.04 -6.60
CA ARG A 113 -3.25 -6.13 -6.46
C ARG A 113 -2.70 -7.18 -5.49
N LEU A 114 -3.58 -7.75 -4.67
CA LEU A 114 -3.32 -8.90 -3.84
C LEU A 114 -4.35 -9.98 -4.18
N GLU A 115 -3.89 -11.13 -4.64
CA GLU A 115 -4.75 -12.24 -5.07
C GLU A 115 -4.72 -13.33 -4.02
N PHE A 116 -5.86 -13.70 -3.45
CA PHE A 116 -5.95 -14.82 -2.50
C PHE A 116 -6.07 -16.15 -3.23
N SER A 117 -5.47 -17.18 -2.65
CA SER A 117 -5.62 -18.56 -3.12
C SER A 117 -7.06 -19.04 -2.89
N PRO A 118 -7.60 -19.92 -3.76
CA PRO A 118 -8.85 -20.65 -3.47
C PRO A 118 -8.80 -21.52 -2.20
N ALA A 119 -7.59 -21.83 -1.70
CA ALA A 119 -7.40 -22.54 -0.44
C ALA A 119 -7.36 -21.61 0.80
N ALA A 120 -7.31 -20.29 0.60
CA ALA A 120 -7.31 -19.35 1.70
C ALA A 120 -8.68 -19.31 2.37
N SER A 121 -8.72 -19.33 3.70
CA SER A 121 -9.98 -19.32 4.47
C SER A 121 -9.74 -18.79 5.88
N GLY A 122 -10.81 -18.28 6.51
CA GLY A 122 -10.75 -17.76 7.87
C GLY A 122 -10.02 -16.43 7.98
N GLU A 123 -9.44 -16.15 9.15
CA GLU A 123 -8.66 -14.94 9.38
C GLU A 123 -7.24 -15.10 8.83
N VAL A 124 -6.89 -14.29 7.83
CA VAL A 124 -5.56 -14.27 7.20
C VAL A 124 -4.92 -12.92 7.46
N THR A 125 -3.72 -12.95 8.02
CA THR A 125 -2.88 -11.76 8.16
C THR A 125 -1.87 -11.71 7.01
N VAL A 126 -1.85 -10.58 6.32
CA VAL A 126 -0.94 -10.28 5.23
C VAL A 126 0.07 -9.27 5.76
N GLU A 127 1.35 -9.55 5.56
CA GLU A 127 2.44 -8.72 6.05
C GLU A 127 3.31 -8.21 4.92
N GLY A 128 3.82 -7.00 5.10
CA GLY A 128 4.77 -6.39 4.20
C GLY A 128 5.61 -5.34 4.91
N SER A 129 6.38 -4.62 4.11
CA SER A 129 7.18 -3.51 4.60
C SER A 129 7.40 -2.46 3.53
N PHE A 130 7.48 -1.21 3.96
CA PHE A 130 7.89 -0.09 3.14
C PHE A 130 9.29 0.35 3.58
N ARG A 131 10.26 0.15 2.70
CA ARG A 131 11.65 0.55 2.92
C ARG A 131 11.94 1.80 2.10
N TYR A 132 12.64 2.76 2.71
CA TYR A 132 12.98 4.02 2.05
C TYR A 132 14.27 4.61 2.62
N GLN A 133 14.90 5.50 1.87
CA GLN A 133 15.91 6.42 2.37
C GLN A 133 15.44 7.85 2.09
N ALA A 134 15.15 8.60 3.16
CA ALA A 134 14.84 10.01 3.03
C ALA A 134 16.13 10.83 2.97
N CYS A 135 16.11 11.89 2.18
CA CYS A 135 17.14 12.91 2.13
C CYS A 135 16.49 14.28 2.25
N ASP A 136 17.23 15.24 2.81
CA ASP A 136 16.89 16.65 2.74
C ASP A 136 17.88 17.39 1.83
N ASP A 137 17.82 18.73 1.84
CA ASP A 137 18.67 19.58 1.01
C ASP A 137 20.17 19.48 1.35
N LYS A 138 20.55 18.81 2.45
CA LYS A 138 21.92 18.77 2.97
C LYS A 138 22.48 17.36 3.04
N MET A 139 21.66 16.38 3.41
CA MET A 139 22.13 15.02 3.65
C MET A 139 21.05 13.96 3.43
N CYS A 140 21.51 12.74 3.19
CA CYS A 140 20.68 11.55 3.24
C CYS A 140 20.74 10.89 4.61
N TYR A 141 19.57 10.52 5.14
CA TYR A 141 19.44 9.82 6.41
C TYR A 141 19.71 8.32 6.26
N ARG A 142 19.77 7.61 7.39
CA ARG A 142 19.86 6.15 7.36
C ARG A 142 18.56 5.55 6.80
N PRO A 143 18.63 4.52 5.96
CA PRO A 143 17.42 3.86 5.46
C PRO A 143 16.57 3.31 6.60
N GLU A 144 15.25 3.47 6.46
CA GLU A 144 14.26 2.96 7.40
C GLU A 144 13.37 1.93 6.71
N THR A 145 12.85 0.98 7.50
CA THR A 145 11.88 -0.01 7.06
C THR A 145 10.69 0.04 8.02
N VAL A 146 9.51 0.35 7.48
CA VAL A 146 8.26 0.37 8.23
C VAL A 146 7.51 -0.93 7.98
N PRO A 147 7.26 -1.77 9.00
CA PRO A 147 6.43 -2.96 8.84
C PRO A 147 4.97 -2.56 8.63
N MET A 148 4.25 -3.33 7.82
CA MET A 148 2.84 -3.10 7.48
C MET A 148 2.07 -4.40 7.62
N ARG A 149 0.83 -4.31 8.08
CA ARG A 149 -0.04 -5.46 8.31
C ARG A 149 -1.46 -5.18 7.85
N TRP A 150 -2.08 -6.17 7.21
CA TRP A 150 -3.49 -6.16 6.88
C TRP A 150 -4.14 -7.44 7.39
N SER A 151 -5.32 -7.33 7.98
CA SER A 151 -6.11 -8.48 8.44
C SER A 151 -7.33 -8.65 7.54
N PHE A 152 -7.48 -9.87 7.01
CA PHE A 152 -8.57 -10.24 6.12
C PHE A 152 -9.37 -11.40 6.71
N ARG A 153 -10.69 -11.31 6.61
CA ARG A 153 -11.59 -12.43 6.80
C ARG A 153 -11.97 -13.02 5.45
N ILE A 154 -11.57 -14.26 5.23
CA ILE A 154 -11.77 -14.97 3.97
C ILE A 154 -12.91 -15.98 4.13
N GLY A 155 -14.02 -15.68 3.46
CA GLY A 155 -15.17 -16.56 3.33
C GLY A 155 -14.91 -17.70 2.33
N PRO A 156 -15.80 -18.71 2.30
CA PRO A 156 -15.69 -19.83 1.37
C PRO A 156 -15.70 -19.36 -0.08
N THR A 157 -15.18 -20.17 -1.00
CA THR A 157 -15.24 -19.86 -2.44
C THR A 157 -16.71 -19.64 -2.87
N ALA A 158 -16.99 -18.56 -3.60
CA ALA A 158 -18.30 -18.36 -4.19
C ALA A 158 -18.65 -19.57 -5.09
N ARG A 159 -19.74 -20.26 -4.80
CA ARG A 159 -20.20 -21.41 -5.61
C ARG A 159 -20.66 -20.89 -6.98
N PRO A 160 -20.21 -21.45 -8.11
CA PRO A 160 -20.75 -21.06 -9.41
C PRO A 160 -22.25 -21.43 -9.48
N GLY A 161 -23.12 -20.43 -9.66
CA GLY A 161 -24.53 -20.62 -10.06
C GLY A 161 -25.62 -20.57 -8.96
N SER A 162 -25.77 -19.44 -8.26
CA SER A 162 -27.03 -19.10 -7.55
C SER A 162 -27.70 -17.89 -8.17
#